data_AF-A0A8I0EVS1-F1
#
_entry.id   AF-A0A8I0EVS1-F1
#
_cell.length_a   1.000
_cell.length_b   1.000
_cell.length_c   1.000
_cell.angle_alpha   90.00
_cell.angle_beta   90.00
_cell.angle_gamma   90.00
#
_symmetry.space_group_name_H-M   'P 1'
#
loop_
_entity.id
_entity.type
_entity.pdbx_description
1 polymer ?
#
loop_
_entity_poly.entity_id
_entity_poly.type
_entity_poly.pdbx_seq_one_letter_code
_entity_poly.pdbx_strand_id
1 'polypeptide(L)'
;MHGERSYLLFRGPAADVGQWGAQPYATDVERPLPPASLTWPADHAWFIAADVDTSWLCVGGTQQLIDAVLARPDLDAAPATHGAAPADDDREAR
;
A
#
# COMPACT_ATOMS: atom_id res chain seq x y z
N MET A 1 4.24 9.42 -23.87
CA MET A 1 4.23 10.59 -22.97
C MET A 1 4.38 10.05 -21.56
N HIS A 2 5.50 10.24 -20.88
CA HIS A 2 5.57 9.93 -19.45
C HIS A 2 4.77 11.02 -18.75
N GLY A 3 3.55 10.69 -18.33
CA GLY A 3 2.70 11.62 -17.61
C GLY A 3 3.37 12.01 -16.29
N GLU A 4 3.40 13.31 -16.01
CA GLU A 4 3.88 13.82 -14.74
C GLU A 4 2.90 13.38 -13.64
N ARG A 5 3.39 12.59 -12.67
CA ARG A 5 2.56 12.16 -11.54
C ARG A 5 2.54 13.28 -10.51
N SER A 6 1.35 13.76 -10.17
CA SER A 6 1.13 14.73 -9.09
C SER A 6 0.59 14.01 -7.86
N TYR A 7 1.19 14.25 -6.70
CA TYR A 7 0.83 13.62 -5.44
C TYR A 7 0.40 14.65 -4.40
N LEU A 8 -0.56 14.29 -3.55
CA LEU A 8 -0.92 15.05 -2.36
C LEU A 8 -0.30 14.38 -1.13
N LEU A 9 0.26 15.20 -0.22
CA LEU A 9 0.82 14.72 1.04
C LEU A 9 -0.09 15.07 2.21
N PHE A 10 -0.53 14.04 2.92
CA PHE A 10 -1.30 14.16 4.16
C PHE A 10 -0.44 13.77 5.36
N ARG A 11 -0.76 14.31 6.54
CA ARG A 11 -0.14 13.93 7.81
C ARG A 11 -1.21 13.77 8.88
N GLY A 12 -1.08 12.73 9.70
CA GLY A 12 -2.03 12.44 10.77
C GLY A 12 -1.68 11.14 11.50
N PRO A 13 -2.51 10.74 12.47
CA PRO A 13 -2.43 9.43 13.11
C PRO A 13 -2.48 8.28 12.08
N ALA A 14 -1.77 7.18 12.36
CA ALA A 14 -1.81 5.99 11.51
C ALA A 14 -3.22 5.38 11.40
N ALA A 15 -4.07 5.58 12.41
CA ALA A 15 -5.46 5.14 12.41
C ALA A 15 -6.33 5.86 11.35
N ASP A 16 -5.89 7.03 10.86
CA ASP A 16 -6.62 7.83 9.89
C ASP A 16 -6.19 7.54 8.44
N VAL A 17 -5.26 6.60 8.22
CA VAL A 17 -4.87 6.18 6.87
C VAL A 17 -6.08 5.61 6.14
N GLY A 18 -6.35 6.13 4.93
CA GLY A 18 -7.54 5.79 4.13
C GLY A 18 -8.71 6.77 4.34
N GLN A 19 -8.68 7.57 5.40
CA GLN A 19 -9.74 8.51 5.76
C GLN A 19 -9.43 9.91 5.24
N TRP A 20 -9.61 10.14 3.95
CA TRP A 20 -9.21 11.38 3.28
C TRP A 20 -10.26 12.50 3.34
N GLY A 21 -11.35 12.32 4.09
CA GLY A 21 -12.44 13.29 4.18
C GLY A 21 -13.19 13.50 2.87
N ALA A 22 -13.26 12.47 2.03
CA ALA A 22 -13.97 12.51 0.76
C ALA A 22 -15.45 12.82 1.00
N GLN A 23 -15.99 13.80 0.28
CA GLN A 23 -17.43 14.03 0.29
C GLN A 23 -18.13 12.83 -0.37
N PRO A 24 -19.17 12.26 0.27
CA PRO A 24 -19.91 11.15 -0.30
C PRO A 24 -20.58 11.59 -1.62
N TYR A 25 -20.91 10.63 -2.48
CA TYR A 25 -21.63 10.93 -3.72
C TYR A 25 -23.08 11.36 -3.45
N ALA A 26 -23.69 10.79 -2.41
CA ALA A 26 -25.02 11.10 -1.90
C ALA A 26 -25.10 10.69 -0.41
N THR A 27 -26.19 11.02 0.29
CA THR A 27 -26.36 10.76 1.74
C THR A 27 -25.94 9.35 2.18
N ASP A 28 -26.26 8.33 1.39
CA ASP A 28 -25.98 6.92 1.70
C ASP A 28 -25.03 6.25 0.69
N VAL A 29 -24.27 7.05 -0.07
CA VAL A 29 -23.33 6.53 -1.09
C VAL A 29 -21.94 7.05 -0.81
N GLU A 30 -21.13 6.22 -0.16
CA GLU A 30 -19.73 6.51 0.14
C GLU A 30 -18.93 6.74 -1.16
N ARG A 31 -17.96 7.65 -1.09
CA ARG A 31 -16.97 7.84 -2.15
C ARG A 31 -15.69 7.12 -1.76
N PRO A 32 -15.46 5.87 -2.24
CA PRO A 32 -14.19 5.22 -2.04
C PRO A 32 -13.12 6.01 -2.79
N LEU A 33 -12.02 6.27 -2.11
CA LEU A 33 -10.82 6.82 -2.70
C LEU A 33 -9.75 5.73 -2.69
N PRO A 34 -8.81 5.78 -3.65
CA PRO A 34 -7.72 4.82 -3.67
C PRO A 34 -6.90 4.89 -2.35
N PRO A 35 -6.25 3.78 -1.98
CA PRO A 35 -5.28 3.82 -0.89
C PRO A 35 -4.18 4.83 -1.22
N ALA A 36 -3.51 5.34 -0.18
CA ALA A 36 -2.38 6.23 -0.37
C ALA A 36 -1.27 5.50 -1.16
N SER A 37 -0.76 6.14 -2.21
CA SER A 37 0.28 5.57 -3.05
C SER A 37 1.52 5.18 -2.26
N LEU A 38 1.88 6.02 -1.28
CA LEU A 38 2.96 5.80 -0.32
C LEU A 38 2.50 6.20 1.08
N THR A 39 2.80 5.38 2.08
CA THR A 39 2.53 5.66 3.51
C THR A 39 3.77 5.36 4.33
N TRP A 40 4.11 6.23 5.29
CA TRP A 40 5.27 6.05 6.18
C TRP A 40 5.07 6.73 7.54
N PRO A 41 5.68 6.23 8.62
CA PRO A 41 5.67 6.85 9.94
C PRO A 41 6.58 8.09 9.98
N ALA A 42 6.42 8.96 10.98
CA ALA A 42 7.18 10.20 11.08
C ALA A 42 8.71 10.02 11.19
N ASP A 43 9.18 8.86 11.65
CA ASP A 43 10.60 8.50 11.75
C ASP A 43 11.16 7.83 10.48
N HIS A 44 10.33 7.63 9.45
CA HIS A 44 10.68 6.99 8.19
C HIS A 44 11.26 5.56 8.34
N ALA A 45 10.93 4.86 9.45
CA ALA A 45 11.49 3.54 9.72
C ALA A 45 11.02 2.45 8.73
N TRP A 46 9.88 2.67 8.05
CA TRP A 46 9.32 1.79 7.03
C TRP A 46 8.41 2.57 6.08
N PHE A 47 8.01 1.95 4.97
CA PHE A 47 6.97 2.49 4.10
C PHE A 47 6.14 1.38 3.45
N ILE A 48 4.93 1.73 3.03
CA ILE A 48 4.06 0.90 2.19
C ILE A 48 3.89 1.60 0.84
N ALA A 49 4.04 0.87 -0.26
CA ALA A 49 3.75 1.32 -1.62
C ALA A 49 2.57 0.52 -2.19
N ALA A 50 1.49 1.23 -2.54
CA ALA A 50 0.22 0.64 -2.99
C ALA A 50 -0.14 0.97 -4.45
N ASP A 51 0.62 1.87 -5.10
CA ASP A 51 0.34 2.38 -6.45
C ASP A 51 1.18 1.69 -7.55
N VAL A 52 1.87 0.60 -7.20
CA VAL A 52 2.80 -0.09 -8.12
C VAL A 52 2.13 -1.28 -8.80
N ASP A 53 1.27 -1.99 -8.08
CA ASP A 53 0.56 -3.19 -8.54
C ASP A 53 -0.87 -3.18 -7.99
N THR A 54 -1.83 -3.71 -8.75
CA THR A 54 -3.25 -3.75 -8.33
C THR A 54 -3.56 -4.85 -7.34
N SER A 55 -2.70 -5.87 -7.26
CA SER A 55 -2.91 -7.09 -6.49
C SER A 55 -1.97 -7.19 -5.29
N TRP A 56 -0.82 -6.50 -5.34
CA TRP A 56 0.19 -6.52 -4.27
C TRP A 56 0.44 -5.15 -3.66
N LEU A 57 0.66 -5.17 -2.34
CA LEU A 57 1.24 -4.05 -1.60
C LEU A 57 2.71 -4.36 -1.30
N CYS A 58 3.59 -3.40 -1.56
CA CYS A 58 5.01 -3.53 -1.21
C CYS A 58 5.28 -2.86 0.13
N VAL A 59 5.96 -3.57 1.03
CA VAL A 59 6.44 -3.03 2.31
C VAL A 59 7.96 -2.97 2.29
N GLY A 60 8.52 -1.81 2.62
CA GLY A 60 9.96 -1.59 2.74
C GLY A 60 10.34 -1.14 4.14
N GLY A 61 11.49 -1.57 4.63
CA GLY A 61 11.98 -1.24 5.97
C GLY A 61 13.26 -2.00 6.31
N THR A 62 13.54 -2.17 7.60
CA THR A 62 14.66 -2.99 8.06
C THR A 62 14.43 -4.48 7.82
N GLN A 63 15.50 -5.27 7.72
CA GLN A 63 15.38 -6.73 7.58
C GLN A 63 14.55 -7.35 8.72
N GLN A 64 14.73 -6.87 9.95
CA GLN A 64 13.95 -7.33 11.11
C GLN A 64 12.44 -7.12 10.92
N LEU A 65 12.04 -5.98 10.35
CA LEU A 65 10.63 -5.71 10.03
C LEU A 65 10.13 -6.63 8.93
N ILE A 66 10.91 -6.85 7.87
CA ILE A 66 10.54 -7.74 6.77
C ILE A 66 10.39 -9.18 7.27
N ASP A 67 11.33 -9.67 8.06
CA ASP A 67 11.26 -11.01 8.66
C ASP A 67 10.01 -11.15 9.56
N ALA A 68 9.68 -10.11 10.32
CA ALA A 68 8.48 -10.11 11.15
C ALA A 68 7.18 -10.15 10.33
N VAL A 69 7.12 -9.45 9.19
CA VAL A 69 5.99 -9.50 8.25
C VAL A 69 5.88 -10.89 7.62
N LEU A 70 6.98 -11.45 7.12
CA LEU A 70 7.00 -12.77 6.48
C LEU A 70 6.68 -13.91 7.47
N ALA A 71 6.93 -13.70 8.77
CA ALA A 71 6.60 -14.67 9.81
C ALA A 71 5.11 -14.68 10.20
N ARG A 72 4.28 -13.75 9.69
CA ARG A 72 2.85 -13.68 9.96
C ARG A 72 2.09 -14.66 9.06
N PRO A 73 1.50 -15.75 9.62
CA PRO A 73 0.80 -16.75 8.81
C PRO A 73 -0.56 -16.26 8.28
N ASP A 74 -1.06 -15.12 8.78
CA ASP A 74 -2.28 -14.46 8.34
C ASP A 74 -2.07 -13.51 7.15
N LEU A 75 -0.81 -13.31 6.73
CA LEU A 75 -0.46 -12.51 5.56
C LEU A 75 0.01 -13.42 4.43
N ASP A 76 -0.54 -13.22 3.23
CA ASP A 76 0.08 -13.74 2.01
C ASP A 76 1.22 -12.79 1.60
N ALA A 77 2.43 -13.12 2.05
CA ALA A 77 3.59 -12.26 1.91
C ALA A 77 4.78 -13.06 1.36
N ALA A 78 5.47 -12.46 0.39
CA ALA A 78 6.68 -13.01 -0.21
C ALA A 78 7.78 -11.94 -0.30
N PRO A 79 9.07 -12.32 -0.28
CA PRO A 79 10.16 -11.38 -0.52
C PRO A 79 10.07 -10.75 -1.91
N ALA A 80 10.27 -9.44 -2.01
CA ALA A 80 10.36 -8.72 -3.28
C ALA A 80 11.81 -8.33 -3.59
N THR A 81 12.22 -8.49 -4.85
CA THR A 81 13.53 -8.04 -5.35
C THR A 81 13.33 -6.93 -6.37
N HIS A 82 14.04 -5.81 -6.22
CA HIS A 82 13.96 -4.71 -7.16
C HIS A 82 14.29 -5.15 -8.59
N GLY A 83 13.42 -4.81 -9.54
CA GLY A 83 13.58 -5.15 -10.96
C GLY A 83 13.20 -6.59 -11.33
N ALA A 84 12.82 -7.41 -10.34
CA ALA A 84 12.16 -8.68 -10.59
C ALA A 84 10.65 -8.48 -10.50
N ALA A 85 9.90 -9.09 -11.42
CA ALA A 85 8.46 -9.21 -11.25
C ALA A 85 8.17 -10.08 -10.00
N PRO A 86 7.07 -9.84 -9.28
CA PRO A 86 6.56 -10.80 -8.32
C PRO A 86 6.40 -12.16 -9.03
N ALA A 87 6.65 -13.25 -8.31
CA ALA A 87 6.28 -14.55 -8.84
C ALA A 87 4.77 -14.54 -9.08
N ASP A 88 4.36 -14.71 -10.34
CA ASP A 88 2.94 -14.74 -10.69
C ASP A 88 2.30 -15.94 -9.99
N ASP A 89 1.31 -15.68 -9.16
CA ASP A 89 0.50 -16.71 -8.55
C ASP A 89 -0.85 -16.67 -9.28
N ASP A 90 -0.95 -17.50 -10.33
CA ASP A 90 -2.19 -17.85 -11.05
C ASP A 90 -3.21 -18.50 -10.08
N ARG A 91 -3.63 -17.80 -9.01
CA ARG A 91 -4.66 -18.23 -8.06
C ARG A 91 -6.00 -17.54 -8.23
N GLU A 92 -6.16 -16.64 -9.21
CA GLU A 92 -7.47 -16.10 -9.60
C GLU A 92 -8.35 -17.09 -10.38
N ALA A 93 -7.94 -18.36 -10.51
CA ALA A 93 -8.77 -19.44 -11.05
C ALA A 93 -9.26 -20.39 -9.94
N ARG A 94 -10.10 -19.93 -9.00
CA ARG A 94 -10.96 -20.84 -8.22
C ARG A 94 -12.23 -20.23 -7.65
#